data_AF-A0A2S6SRT0-F1
#
_entry.id   AF-A0A2S6SRT0-F1
#
_cell.length_a   1.000
_cell.length_b   1.000
_cell.length_c   1.000
_cell.angle_alpha   90.00
_cell.angle_beta   90.00
_cell.angle_gamma   90.00
#
_symmetry.space_group_name_H-M   'P 1'
#
loop_
_entity.id
_entity.type
_entity.pdbx_description
1 polymer ?
#
loop_
_entity_poly.entity_id
_entity_poly.type
_entity_poly.pdbx_seq_one_letter_code
_entity_poly.pdbx_strand_id
1 'polypeptide(L)'
;MMNFKKLLTCLVSIISFLFLNSTIAIAGTCPAITITDTQGIEVESIKLMTISEFEKKGNCTMPTLTENPKIVEFNKLIFGNSDLPPIADRLPDDPFVNIPERFIGKHGGQLNHLGNAHEAGTAEFT
;
A
#
# COMPACT_ATOMS: atom_id res chain seq x y z
N MET A 1 3.86 39.37 45.46
CA MET A 1 4.59 39.81 44.25
C MET A 1 5.54 38.70 43.81
N MET A 2 5.25 38.07 42.67
CA MET A 2 6.12 37.03 42.11
C MET A 2 7.35 37.68 41.46
N ASN A 3 8.54 37.22 41.81
CA ASN A 3 9.80 37.84 41.40
C ASN A 3 10.07 37.56 39.91
N PHE A 4 10.60 38.53 39.15
CA PHE A 4 10.72 38.47 37.67
C PHE A 4 11.46 37.21 37.18
N LYS A 5 12.47 36.74 37.93
CA LYS A 5 13.17 35.47 37.66
C LYS A 5 12.23 34.25 37.72
N LYS A 6 11.33 34.19 38.71
CA LYS A 6 10.36 33.08 38.90
C LYS A 6 9.27 33.09 37.83
N LEU A 7 8.86 34.27 37.36
CA LEU A 7 7.95 34.41 36.24
C LEU A 7 8.59 33.89 34.94
N LEU A 8 9.87 34.23 34.70
CA LEU A 8 10.63 33.74 33.55
C LEU A 8 10.85 32.22 33.59
N THR A 9 11.13 31.65 34.77
CA THR A 9 11.31 30.19 34.92
C THR A 9 10.00 29.44 34.69
N CYS A 10 8.87 29.94 35.18
CA CYS A 10 7.55 29.36 34.89
C CYS A 10 7.23 29.40 33.39
N LEU A 11 7.49 30.53 32.72
CA LEU A 11 7.22 30.68 31.29
C LEU A 11 8.04 29.70 30.44
N VAL A 12 9.33 29.55 30.75
CA VAL A 12 10.20 28.58 30.05
C VAL A 12 9.75 27.14 30.32
N SER A 13 9.29 26.82 31.53
CA SER A 13 8.78 25.49 31.87
C SER A 13 7.46 25.15 31.17
N ILE A 14 6.56 26.13 31.01
CA ILE A 14 5.27 25.97 30.29
C ILE A 14 5.52 25.80 28.79
N ILE A 15 6.43 26.59 28.21
CA ILE A 15 6.82 26.48 26.81
C ILE A 15 7.45 25.11 26.55
N SER A 16 8.32 24.62 27.44
CA SER A 16 8.92 23.29 27.33
C SER A 16 7.88 22.17 27.39
N PHE A 17 6.86 22.28 28.27
CA PHE A 17 5.75 21.33 28.33
C PHE A 17 4.86 21.30 27.07
N LEU A 18 4.72 22.44 26.37
CA LEU A 18 3.97 22.52 25.11
C LEU A 18 4.69 21.87 23.93
N PHE A 19 6.03 21.85 23.91
CA PHE A 19 6.80 21.20 22.85
C PHE A 19 6.85 19.67 22.97
N LEU A 20 6.81 19.12 24.20
CA LEU A 20 6.87 17.68 24.45
C LEU A 20 5.57 16.91 24.16
N ASN A 21 4.43 17.59 24.03
CA ASN A 21 3.13 16.99 23.68
C ASN A 21 2.82 17.03 22.18
N SER A 22 3.81 17.30 21.33
CA SER A 22 3.68 17.13 19.89
C SER A 22 3.61 15.63 19.59
N THR A 23 2.39 15.09 19.55
CA THR A 23 2.12 13.72 19.14
C THR A 23 2.60 13.56 17.70
N ILE A 24 3.72 12.87 17.50
CA ILE A 24 4.10 12.35 16.20
C ILE A 24 3.01 11.33 15.86
N ALA A 25 2.12 11.68 14.93
CA ALA A 25 1.19 10.73 14.36
C ALA A 25 2.02 9.74 13.54
N ILE A 26 2.39 8.61 14.16
CA ILE A 26 2.92 7.47 13.42
C ILE A 26 1.72 6.89 12.69
N ALA A 27 1.61 7.17 11.39
CA ALA A 27 0.65 6.49 10.54
C ALA A 27 0.87 4.98 10.69
N GLY A 28 -0.19 4.24 11.01
CA GLY A 28 -0.12 2.79 11.15
C GLY A 28 0.13 2.12 9.79
N THR A 29 0.50 0.84 9.78
CA THR A 29 0.53 0.07 8.53
C THR A 29 -0.88 -0.08 7.98
N CYS A 30 -1.06 0.18 6.69
CA CYS A 30 -2.38 0.02 6.09
C CYS A 30 -2.87 -1.43 6.17
N PRO A 31 -4.13 -1.66 6.58
CA PRO A 31 -4.68 -3.00 6.66
C PRO A 31 -4.93 -3.61 5.27
N ALA A 32 -4.91 -4.92 5.22
CA ALA A 32 -5.37 -5.66 4.05
C ALA A 32 -6.89 -5.80 4.11
N ILE A 33 -7.60 -4.99 3.32
CA ILE A 33 -9.06 -4.92 3.32
C ILE A 33 -9.69 -5.71 2.16
N THR A 34 -10.97 -5.99 2.26
CA THR A 34 -11.79 -6.53 1.16
C THR A 34 -13.07 -5.71 1.02
N ILE A 35 -13.82 -5.89 -0.06
CA ILE A 35 -15.12 -5.22 -0.20
C ILE A 35 -16.11 -5.68 0.88
N THR A 36 -16.03 -6.94 1.31
CA THR A 36 -16.86 -7.47 2.40
C THR A 36 -16.42 -7.03 3.79
N ASP A 37 -15.17 -6.56 3.96
CA ASP A 37 -14.63 -6.03 5.21
C ASP A 37 -13.65 -4.88 4.91
N THR A 38 -14.18 -3.66 4.84
CA THR A 38 -13.38 -2.49 4.48
C THR A 38 -12.59 -1.90 5.65
N GLN A 39 -12.81 -2.42 6.88
CA GLN A 39 -12.13 -1.97 8.10
C GLN A 39 -12.15 -0.44 8.31
N GLY A 40 -13.21 0.23 7.85
CA GLY A 40 -13.41 1.67 7.99
C GLY A 40 -12.82 2.52 6.86
N ILE A 41 -12.18 1.92 5.85
CA ILE A 41 -11.72 2.62 4.65
C ILE A 41 -12.88 2.73 3.65
N GLU A 42 -13.14 3.94 3.15
CA GLU A 42 -14.21 4.15 2.17
C GLU A 42 -13.77 3.70 0.77
N VAL A 43 -14.48 2.71 0.23
CA VAL A 43 -14.22 2.12 -1.09
C VAL A 43 -15.32 2.50 -2.06
N GLU A 44 -14.95 3.00 -3.23
CA GLU A 44 -15.90 3.36 -4.28
C GLU A 44 -16.43 2.12 -5.02
N SER A 45 -17.43 2.33 -5.88
CA SER A 45 -17.99 1.26 -6.72
C SER A 45 -16.95 0.63 -7.65
N ILE A 46 -15.95 1.42 -8.05
CA ILE A 46 -14.75 0.98 -8.73
C ILE A 46 -13.79 0.48 -7.64
N LYS A 47 -13.54 -0.83 -7.61
CA LYS A 47 -12.74 -1.53 -6.58
C LYS A 47 -11.23 -1.28 -6.71
N LEU A 48 -10.86 -0.11 -7.21
CA LEU A 48 -9.53 0.34 -7.56
C LEU A 48 -9.38 1.78 -7.10
N MET A 49 -8.24 2.10 -6.51
CA MET A 49 -7.86 3.47 -6.15
C MET A 49 -6.34 3.56 -6.11
N THR A 50 -5.76 4.76 -6.13
CA THR A 50 -4.30 4.88 -6.04
C THR A 50 -3.80 4.60 -4.62
N ILE A 51 -2.49 4.31 -4.46
CA ILE A 51 -1.89 4.15 -3.12
C ILE A 51 -2.08 5.43 -2.31
N SER A 52 -1.83 6.59 -2.92
CA SER A 52 -1.94 7.88 -2.24
C SER A 52 -3.36 8.15 -1.70
N GLU A 53 -4.39 7.78 -2.46
CA GLU A 53 -5.79 7.85 -2.01
C GLU A 53 -6.07 6.85 -0.88
N PHE A 54 -5.55 5.63 -0.98
CA PHE A 54 -5.79 4.58 0.01
C PHE A 54 -5.17 4.92 1.36
N GLU A 55 -3.91 5.36 1.35
CA GLU A 55 -3.18 5.84 2.53
C GLU A 55 -3.88 7.03 3.19
N LYS A 56 -4.37 7.97 2.37
CA LYS A 56 -5.12 9.13 2.85
C LYS A 56 -6.44 8.73 3.51
N LYS A 57 -7.21 7.81 2.91
CA LYS A 57 -8.49 7.34 3.47
C LYS A 57 -8.28 6.49 4.73
N GLY A 58 -7.21 5.69 4.78
CA GLY A 58 -6.88 4.84 5.92
C GLY A 58 -6.05 5.52 7.01
N ASN A 59 -5.58 6.75 6.79
CA ASN A 59 -4.61 7.44 7.65
C ASN A 59 -3.43 6.52 8.05
N CYS A 60 -2.88 5.86 7.04
CA CYS A 60 -1.92 4.77 7.18
C CYS A 60 -0.84 4.86 6.10
N THR A 61 0.23 4.09 6.25
CA THR A 61 1.28 3.94 5.24
C THR A 61 1.29 2.51 4.73
N MET A 62 1.37 2.35 3.41
CA MET A 62 1.39 1.05 2.77
C MET A 62 2.64 0.28 3.23
N PRO A 63 2.51 -1.00 3.63
CA PRO A 63 3.68 -1.82 3.92
C PRO A 63 4.56 -2.01 2.68
N THR A 64 5.77 -2.53 2.91
CA THR A 64 6.69 -2.91 1.84
C THR A 64 5.99 -3.78 0.81
N LEU A 65 6.07 -3.37 -0.46
CA LEU A 65 5.52 -4.12 -1.57
C LEU A 65 6.28 -5.43 -1.73
N THR A 66 5.54 -6.50 -2.00
CA THR A 66 6.08 -7.85 -2.22
C THR A 66 5.80 -8.29 -3.64
N GLU A 67 6.63 -9.20 -4.14
CA GLU A 67 6.50 -9.78 -5.47
C GLU A 67 6.31 -11.29 -5.41
N ASN A 68 5.94 -11.87 -6.56
CA ASN A 68 5.83 -13.32 -6.67
C ASN A 68 7.18 -13.97 -6.34
N PRO A 69 7.26 -14.90 -5.37
CA PRO A 69 8.52 -15.52 -4.97
C PRO A 69 9.21 -16.31 -6.10
N LYS A 70 8.46 -16.68 -7.15
CA LYS A 70 8.98 -17.36 -8.34
C LYS A 70 9.30 -16.41 -9.50
N ILE A 71 9.22 -15.09 -9.33
CA ILE A 71 9.38 -14.14 -10.44
C ILE A 71 10.74 -14.28 -11.15
N VAL A 72 11.82 -14.53 -10.41
CA VAL A 72 13.16 -14.76 -10.97
C VAL A 72 13.24 -16.08 -11.75
N GLU A 73 12.58 -17.14 -11.26
CA GLU A 73 12.47 -18.42 -11.97
C GLU A 73 11.72 -18.23 -13.29
N PHE A 74 10.58 -17.54 -13.26
CA PHE A 74 9.77 -17.26 -14.45
C PHE A 74 10.49 -16.34 -15.45
N ASN A 75 11.24 -15.35 -14.96
CA ASN A 75 12.02 -14.46 -15.81
C ASN A 75 13.06 -15.23 -16.64
N LYS A 76 13.69 -16.25 -16.05
CA LYS A 76 14.69 -17.11 -16.70
C LYS A 76 14.11 -18.02 -17.79
N LEU A 77 12.79 -18.22 -17.83
CA LEU A 77 12.13 -18.96 -18.90
C LEU A 77 12.08 -18.17 -20.21
N ILE A 78 12.22 -16.84 -20.16
CA ILE A 78 12.19 -15.95 -21.32
C ILE A 78 13.61 -15.90 -21.90
N PHE A 79 13.80 -16.48 -23.08
CA PHE A 79 15.09 -16.52 -23.74
C PHE A 79 15.62 -15.10 -24.02
N GLY A 80 16.85 -14.82 -23.57
CA GLY A 80 17.52 -13.54 -23.77
C GLY A 80 17.08 -12.42 -22.83
N ASN A 81 16.24 -12.68 -21.83
CA ASN A 81 15.82 -11.64 -20.90
C ASN A 81 16.90 -11.30 -19.86
N SER A 82 17.06 -10.02 -19.54
CA SER A 82 17.96 -9.57 -18.47
C SER A 82 17.35 -9.85 -17.09
N ASP A 83 18.16 -9.71 -16.05
CA ASP A 83 17.65 -9.73 -14.67
C ASP A 83 16.62 -8.61 -14.45
N LEU A 84 15.63 -8.90 -13.60
CA LEU A 84 14.58 -7.93 -13.27
C LEU A 84 15.12 -6.88 -12.29
N PRO A 85 14.83 -5.59 -12.52
CA PRO A 85 15.01 -4.57 -11.50
C PRO A 85 14.19 -4.85 -10.23
N PRO A 86 14.59 -4.28 -9.08
CA PRO A 86 13.78 -4.27 -7.86
C PRO A 86 12.34 -3.83 -8.11
N ILE A 87 11.38 -4.37 -7.34
CA ILE A 87 9.94 -4.04 -7.49
C ILE A 87 9.66 -2.53 -7.47
N ALA A 88 10.38 -1.77 -6.64
CA ALA A 88 10.22 -0.33 -6.54
C ALA A 88 10.58 0.42 -7.84
N ASP A 89 11.52 -0.12 -8.62
CA ASP A 89 11.95 0.48 -9.89
C ASP A 89 11.06 0.06 -11.07
N ARG A 90 10.17 -0.94 -10.86
CA ARG A 90 9.26 -1.47 -11.90
C ARG A 90 7.86 -0.90 -11.81
N LEU A 91 7.43 -0.46 -10.63
CA LEU A 91 6.11 0.10 -10.42
C LEU A 91 6.11 1.60 -10.67
N PRO A 92 4.98 2.18 -11.09
CA PRO A 92 4.78 3.63 -11.07
C PRO A 92 4.91 4.19 -9.65
N ASP A 93 5.20 5.49 -9.54
CA ASP A 93 5.30 6.19 -8.25
C ASP A 93 4.00 6.13 -7.43
N ASP A 94 2.84 6.10 -8.09
CA ASP A 94 1.53 5.97 -7.46
C ASP A 94 0.73 4.81 -8.12
N PRO A 95 1.01 3.55 -7.76
CA PRO A 95 0.36 2.40 -8.37
C PRO A 95 -1.08 2.25 -7.85
N PHE A 96 -1.89 1.52 -8.60
CA PHE A 96 -3.25 1.19 -8.17
C PHE A 96 -3.27 0.08 -7.12
N VAL A 97 -4.09 0.28 -6.09
CA VAL A 97 -4.51 -0.74 -5.13
C VAL A 97 -5.81 -1.35 -5.64
N ASN A 98 -5.79 -2.65 -5.93
CA ASN A 98 -6.99 -3.42 -6.23
C ASN A 98 -7.55 -4.03 -4.95
N ILE A 99 -8.82 -3.76 -4.64
CA ILE A 99 -9.47 -4.24 -3.42
C ILE A 99 -10.27 -5.49 -3.77
N PRO A 100 -9.85 -6.68 -3.31
CA PRO A 100 -10.52 -7.93 -3.65
C PRO A 100 -11.87 -8.03 -2.94
N GLU A 101 -12.77 -8.85 -3.49
CA GLU A 101 -14.12 -8.96 -2.94
C GLU A 101 -14.13 -9.55 -1.53
N ARG A 102 -13.53 -10.73 -1.36
CA ARG A 102 -13.71 -11.57 -0.16
C ARG A 102 -12.43 -11.96 0.57
N PHE A 103 -11.31 -12.08 -0.14
CA PHE A 103 -10.07 -12.57 0.46
C PHE A 103 -8.85 -11.99 -0.24
N ILE A 104 -7.78 -11.80 0.53
CA ILE A 104 -6.47 -11.44 0.01
C ILE A 104 -5.85 -12.66 -0.67
N GLY A 105 -5.39 -12.46 -1.90
CA GLY A 105 -4.77 -13.52 -2.70
C GLY A 105 -3.44 -14.01 -2.13
N LYS A 106 -3.01 -15.18 -2.60
CA LYS A 106 -1.66 -15.70 -2.38
C LYS A 106 -1.01 -15.94 -3.73
N HIS A 107 0.29 -15.66 -3.84
CA HIS A 107 1.04 -15.98 -5.06
C HIS A 107 1.09 -17.50 -5.30
N GLY A 108 0.81 -17.91 -6.52
CA GLY A 108 0.92 -19.30 -6.97
C GLY A 108 -0.32 -19.82 -7.69
N GLY A 109 -0.32 -21.13 -7.93
CA GLY A 109 -1.32 -21.79 -8.76
C GLY A 109 -0.97 -21.77 -10.24
N GLN A 110 -1.72 -22.55 -11.02
CA GLN A 110 -1.69 -22.53 -12.48
C GLN A 110 -3.13 -22.43 -12.96
N LEU A 111 -3.42 -21.40 -13.73
CA LEU A 111 -4.73 -21.21 -14.33
C LEU A 111 -4.78 -21.98 -15.65
N ASN A 112 -5.51 -23.09 -15.67
CA ASN A 112 -5.71 -23.92 -16.86
C ASN A 112 -7.03 -23.53 -17.53
N HIS A 113 -6.97 -23.16 -18.80
CA HIS A 113 -8.13 -22.72 -19.58
C HIS A 113 -8.07 -23.30 -20.99
N LEU A 114 -9.23 -23.54 -21.59
CA LEU A 114 -9.36 -24.04 -22.96
C LEU A 114 -9.84 -22.89 -23.86
N GLY A 115 -8.95 -22.38 -24.72
CA GLY A 115 -9.32 -21.44 -25.77
C GLY A 115 -9.67 -22.19 -27.06
N ASN A 116 -10.86 -21.99 -27.60
CA ASN A 116 -11.31 -22.70 -28.81
C ASN A 116 -10.80 -22.06 -30.13
N ALA A 117 -10.42 -20.78 -30.13
CA ALA A 117 -10.05 -20.04 -31.35
C ALA A 117 -8.99 -18.96 -31.08
N HIS A 118 -7.71 -19.37 -30.98
CA HIS A 118 -6.59 -18.48 -30.61
C HIS A 118 -6.43 -17.26 -31.53
N GLU A 119 -6.66 -17.44 -32.84
CA GLU A 119 -6.52 -16.39 -33.86
C GLU A 119 -7.77 -15.51 -34.01
N ALA A 120 -8.87 -15.81 -33.31
CA ALA A 120 -10.12 -15.06 -33.44
C ALA A 120 -10.20 -13.86 -32.49
N GLY A 121 -9.19 -13.60 -31.66
CA GLY A 121 -9.25 -12.59 -30.59
C GLY A 121 -10.34 -12.90 -29.55
N THR A 122 -10.74 -14.16 -29.45
CA THR A 122 -11.77 -14.64 -28.50
C THR A 122 -11.26 -15.81 -27.64
N ALA A 123 -9.95 -16.05 -27.68
CA ALA A 123 -9.27 -17.01 -26.81
C ALA A 123 -8.68 -16.35 -25.55
N GLU A 124 -8.79 -15.03 -25.42
CA GLU A 124 -8.48 -14.32 -24.18
C GLU A 124 -9.52 -14.64 -23.09
N PHE A 125 -9.07 -14.60 -21.84
CA PHE A 125 -9.94 -14.68 -20.67
C PHE A 125 -10.98 -13.54 -20.72
N THR A 126 -12.27 -13.88 -20.76
CA THR A 126 -13.38 -12.95 -20.50
C THR A 126 -13.88 -13.14 -19.07
#